data_AF-A0A3R6SY80-F1
#
_entry.id   AF-A0A3R6SY80-F1
#
_cell.length_a   1.000
_cell.length_b   1.000
_cell.length_c   1.000
_cell.angle_alpha   90.00
_cell.angle_beta   90.00
_cell.angle_gamma   90.00
#
_symmetry.space_group_name_H-M   'P 1'
#
loop_
_entity.id
_entity.type
_entity.pdbx_description
1 polymer ?
#
loop_
_entity_poly.entity_id
_entity_poly.type
_entity_poly.pdbx_seq_one_letter_code
_entity_poly.pdbx_strand_id
1 'polypeptide(L)'
;MIYLRLFLSFLQIGAFSFGGGYAALPLIRHQVVEANGWLQLSEFTDLITISQMTPGPIAVNSATFVGLKVAGIPGAVICTLGCVLPSCILVSLIAKLYLKYRSMDLLQGVLKGLRPAVVALIASAGVDIMVSALNIGGEGRIKLQMAVIFAICLALLRKKWNPILVMVLAGVMQVIYGYIMMLMGI
;
A
#
# COMPACT_ATOMS: atom_id res chain seq x y z
N MET A 1 -17.56 16.93 17.44
CA MET A 1 -17.14 15.59 17.92
C MET A 1 -16.64 14.70 16.77
N ILE A 2 -17.39 14.52 15.67
CA ILE A 2 -16.99 13.63 14.56
C ILE A 2 -15.64 13.99 13.90
N TYR A 3 -15.39 15.28 13.64
CA TYR A 3 -14.15 15.74 13.00
C TYR A 3 -12.88 15.42 13.79
N LEU A 4 -12.92 15.56 15.12
CA LEU A 4 -11.78 15.20 15.97
C LEU A 4 -11.53 13.69 15.95
N ARG A 5 -12.59 12.89 15.97
CA ARG A 5 -12.49 11.43 15.89
C ARG A 5 -11.91 11.00 14.54
N LEU A 6 -12.37 11.59 13.44
CA LEU A 6 -11.79 11.40 12.11
C LEU A 6 -10.31 11.77 12.09
N PHE A 7 -9.96 12.95 12.59
CA PHE A 7 -8.57 13.40 12.64
C PHE A 7 -7.68 12.42 13.40
N LEU A 8 -8.04 12.05 14.63
CA LEU A 8 -7.24 11.15 15.47
C LEU A 8 -7.13 9.74 14.88
N SER A 9 -8.22 9.22 14.31
CA SER A 9 -8.23 7.95 13.59
C SER A 9 -7.23 7.95 12.42
N PHE A 10 -7.26 8.97 11.56
CA PHE A 10 -6.35 9.05 10.43
C PHE A 10 -4.93 9.47 10.81
N LEU A 11 -4.75 10.19 11.91
CA LEU A 11 -3.44 10.46 12.53
C LEU A 11 -2.77 9.17 12.99
N GLN A 12 -3.53 8.26 13.63
CA GLN A 12 -3.03 6.95 14.03
C GLN A 12 -2.66 6.11 12.80
N ILE A 13 -3.53 6.05 11.80
CA ILE A 13 -3.23 5.32 10.55
C ILE A 13 -1.95 5.87 9.89
N GLY A 14 -1.81 7.19 9.79
CA GLY A 14 -0.62 7.83 9.22
C GLY A 14 0.66 7.59 10.03
N ALA A 15 0.55 7.43 11.35
CA ALA A 15 1.69 7.16 12.23
C ALA A 15 2.14 5.68 12.22
N PHE A 16 1.21 4.73 12.00
CA PHE A 16 1.48 3.29 12.13
C PHE A 16 1.42 2.51 10.82
N SER A 17 1.20 3.16 9.68
CA SER A 17 1.20 2.51 8.37
C SER A 17 2.62 2.27 7.85
N PHE A 18 3.17 1.07 8.12
CA PHE A 18 4.44 0.60 7.56
C PHE A 18 4.20 -0.43 6.45
N GLY A 19 4.92 -0.32 5.32
CA GLY A 19 4.78 -1.27 4.20
C GLY A 19 4.04 -0.74 2.96
N GLY A 20 3.85 0.57 2.86
CA GLY A 20 3.25 1.24 1.69
C GLY A 20 1.73 1.37 1.77
N GLY A 21 1.11 1.86 0.70
CA GLY A 21 -0.31 2.24 0.71
C GLY A 21 -1.28 1.06 0.94
N TYR A 22 -0.93 -0.14 0.47
CA TYR A 22 -1.76 -1.34 0.69
C TYR A 22 -1.68 -1.86 2.14
N ALA A 23 -0.56 -1.64 2.83
CA ALA A 23 -0.44 -1.97 4.25
C ALA A 23 -1.28 -1.05 5.15
N ALA A 24 -1.65 0.14 4.66
CA ALA A 24 -2.55 1.05 5.36
C ALA A 24 -4.02 0.60 5.32
N LEU A 25 -4.43 -0.16 4.28
CA LEU A 25 -5.83 -0.52 4.05
C LEU A 25 -6.45 -1.33 5.20
N PRO A 26 -5.78 -2.35 5.79
CA PRO A 26 -6.30 -3.03 6.96
C PRO A 26 -6.52 -2.10 8.16
N LEU A 27 -5.61 -1.16 8.39
CA LEU A 27 -5.74 -0.17 9.47
C LEU A 27 -6.93 0.78 9.22
N ILE A 28 -7.09 1.24 7.97
CA ILE A 28 -8.24 2.08 7.59
C ILE A 28 -9.55 1.30 7.75
N ARG A 29 -9.61 0.06 7.25
CA ARG A 29 -10.78 -0.82 7.40
C ARG A 29 -11.15 -0.99 8.86
N HIS A 30 -10.18 -1.36 9.70
CA HIS A 30 -10.39 -1.55 11.13
C HIS A 30 -10.97 -0.27 11.75
N GLN A 31 -10.37 0.88 11.47
CA GLN A 31 -10.79 2.12 12.08
C GLN A 31 -12.17 2.59 11.60
N VAL A 32 -12.49 2.42 10.32
CA VAL A 32 -13.67 3.02 9.68
C VAL A 32 -14.88 2.09 9.73
N VAL A 33 -14.67 0.78 9.58
CA VAL A 33 -15.74 -0.24 9.56
C VAL A 33 -15.92 -0.88 10.93
N GLU A 34 -14.83 -1.32 11.57
CA GLU A 34 -14.92 -2.16 12.78
C GLU A 34 -14.99 -1.33 14.07
N ALA A 35 -14.07 -0.38 14.26
CA ALA A 35 -13.94 0.37 15.51
C ALA A 35 -14.95 1.53 15.64
N ASN A 36 -15.20 2.26 14.54
CA ASN A 36 -16.09 3.42 14.55
C ASN A 36 -17.45 3.18 13.88
N GLY A 37 -17.58 2.16 13.01
CA GLY A 37 -18.82 1.86 12.30
C GLY A 37 -19.32 2.99 11.39
N TRP A 38 -18.42 3.79 10.84
CA TRP A 38 -18.78 4.91 9.96
C TRP A 38 -19.23 4.47 8.57
N LEU A 39 -18.74 3.32 8.12
CA LEU A 39 -19.08 2.74 6.83
C LEU A 39 -19.39 1.26 6.99
N GLN A 40 -20.28 0.75 6.14
CA GLN A 40 -20.40 -0.68 5.94
C GLN A 40 -19.21 -1.22 5.12
N LEU A 41 -18.98 -2.53 5.20
CA LEU A 41 -17.89 -3.17 4.46
C LEU A 41 -18.03 -2.98 2.94
N SER A 42 -19.26 -3.05 2.41
CA SER A 42 -19.55 -2.80 0.99
C SER A 42 -19.16 -1.37 0.58
N GLU A 43 -19.58 -0.37 1.35
CA GLU A 43 -19.25 1.03 1.09
C GLU A 43 -17.74 1.29 1.17
N PHE A 44 -17.05 0.65 2.12
CA PHE A 44 -15.60 0.70 2.19
C PHE A 44 -14.96 0.13 0.92
N THR A 45 -15.39 -1.05 0.45
CA THR A 45 -14.90 -1.65 -0.78
C THR A 45 -15.12 -0.76 -2.00
N ASP A 46 -16.29 -0.13 -2.13
CA ASP A 46 -16.57 0.81 -3.22
C ASP A 46 -15.67 2.04 -3.18
N LEU A 47 -15.42 2.60 -1.99
CA LEU A 47 -14.52 3.74 -1.82
C LEU A 47 -13.06 3.38 -2.12
N ILE A 48 -12.61 2.17 -1.78
CA ILE A 48 -11.27 1.71 -2.15
C ILE A 48 -11.16 1.58 -3.67
N THR A 49 -12.20 1.09 -4.36
CA THR A 49 -12.24 1.05 -5.82
C THR A 49 -12.09 2.44 -6.41
N ILE A 50 -12.85 3.43 -5.93
CA ILE A 50 -12.73 4.83 -6.37
C ILE A 50 -11.31 5.36 -6.11
N SER A 51 -10.75 5.06 -4.94
CA SER A 51 -9.40 5.50 -4.54
C SER A 51 -8.31 4.97 -5.47
N GLN A 52 -8.48 3.76 -6.02
CA GLN A 52 -7.56 3.16 -6.99
C GLN A 52 -7.71 3.72 -8.41
N MET A 53 -8.90 4.17 -8.77
CA MET A 53 -9.15 4.81 -10.08
C MET A 53 -8.55 6.22 -10.14
N THR A 54 -8.43 6.88 -8.99
CA THR A 54 -7.80 8.21 -8.90
C THR A 54 -6.27 8.12 -8.82
N PRO A 55 -5.53 9.00 -9.52
CA PRO A 55 -4.08 9.05 -9.40
C PRO A 55 -3.66 9.44 -7.97
N GLY A 56 -2.60 8.81 -7.45
CA GLY A 56 -2.00 9.17 -6.17
C GLY A 56 -1.87 8.00 -5.18
N PRO A 57 -1.37 8.27 -3.96
CA PRO A 57 -1.20 7.24 -2.94
C PRO A 57 -2.55 6.73 -2.44
N ILE A 58 -2.80 5.43 -2.58
CA ILE A 58 -4.07 4.79 -2.21
C ILE A 58 -4.50 5.11 -0.77
N ALA A 59 -3.57 5.17 0.20
CA ALA A 59 -3.88 5.49 1.59
C ALA A 59 -4.44 6.92 1.76
N VAL A 60 -3.87 7.90 1.07
CA VAL A 60 -4.29 9.31 1.11
C VAL A 60 -5.62 9.49 0.38
N ASN A 61 -5.76 8.87 -0.80
CA ASN A 61 -7.02 8.90 -1.56
C ASN A 61 -8.15 8.26 -0.74
N SER A 62 -7.89 7.10 -0.12
CA SER A 62 -8.85 6.42 0.76
C SER A 62 -9.24 7.29 1.96
N ALA A 63 -8.28 7.95 2.61
CA ALA A 63 -8.56 8.89 3.69
C ALA A 63 -9.45 10.06 3.24
N THR A 64 -9.16 10.62 2.07
CA THR A 64 -9.92 11.71 1.46
C THR A 64 -11.37 11.28 1.20
N PHE A 65 -11.57 10.14 0.55
CA PHE A 65 -12.89 9.66 0.16
C PHE A 65 -13.71 9.15 1.35
N VAL A 66 -13.09 8.50 2.33
CA VAL A 66 -13.75 8.18 3.61
C VAL A 66 -14.20 9.46 4.31
N GLY A 67 -13.33 10.46 4.43
CA GLY A 67 -13.68 11.74 5.03
C GLY A 67 -14.83 12.43 4.29
N LEU A 68 -14.81 12.40 2.95
CA LEU A 68 -15.85 12.94 2.09
C LEU A 68 -17.20 12.27 2.34
N LYS A 69 -17.21 10.93 2.44
CA LYS A 69 -18.43 10.15 2.67
C LYS A 69 -19.00 10.36 4.08
N VAL A 70 -18.15 10.47 5.10
CA VAL A 70 -18.59 10.53 6.51
C VAL A 70 -18.99 11.95 6.94
N ALA A 71 -18.27 12.98 6.49
CA ALA A 71 -18.52 14.36 6.94
C ALA A 71 -18.32 15.41 5.84
N GLY A 72 -18.52 15.04 4.57
CA GLY A 72 -18.42 15.95 3.43
C GLY A 72 -17.02 16.49 3.20
N ILE A 73 -16.92 17.61 2.48
CA ILE A 73 -15.64 18.25 2.13
C ILE A 73 -14.77 18.54 3.38
N PRO A 74 -15.30 19.06 4.50
CA PRO A 74 -14.50 19.25 5.71
C PRO A 74 -13.93 17.94 6.26
N GLY A 75 -14.71 16.85 6.21
CA GLY A 75 -14.23 15.52 6.58
C GLY A 75 -13.08 15.05 5.70
N ALA A 76 -13.18 15.27 4.38
CA ALA A 76 -12.13 14.91 3.42
C ALA A 76 -10.81 15.59 3.76
N VAL A 77 -10.83 16.91 4.01
CA VAL A 77 -9.63 17.68 4.38
C VAL A 77 -9.03 17.16 5.69
N ILE A 78 -9.87 16.93 6.70
CA ILE A 78 -9.41 16.52 8.04
C ILE A 78 -8.81 15.12 8.04
N CYS A 79 -9.42 14.16 7.37
CA CYS A 79 -8.87 12.81 7.24
C CYS A 79 -7.56 12.81 6.46
N THR A 80 -7.48 13.60 5.38
CA THR A 80 -6.26 13.75 4.58
C THR A 80 -5.12 14.33 5.40
N LEU A 81 -5.38 15.42 6.12
CA LEU A 81 -4.40 16.04 7.01
C LEU A 81 -3.99 15.08 8.13
N GLY A 82 -4.94 14.41 8.77
CA GLY A 82 -4.65 13.38 9.77
C GLY A 82 -3.70 12.31 9.22
N CYS A 83 -3.96 11.82 8.01
CA CYS A 83 -3.14 10.78 7.38
C CYS A 83 -1.72 11.25 7.04
N VAL A 84 -1.54 12.51 6.60
CA VAL A 84 -0.26 13.01 6.07
C VAL A 84 0.62 13.67 7.13
N LEU A 85 0.02 14.33 8.13
CA LEU A 85 0.74 15.09 9.15
C LEU A 85 1.81 14.29 9.91
N PRO A 86 1.57 13.04 10.35
CA PRO A 86 2.58 12.26 11.08
C PRO A 86 3.86 12.09 10.27
N SER A 87 3.72 11.74 8.98
CA SER A 87 4.85 11.56 8.08
C SER A 87 5.57 12.87 7.81
N CYS A 88 4.84 13.97 7.60
CA CYS A 88 5.43 15.30 7.42
C CYS A 88 6.27 15.73 8.63
N ILE A 89 5.71 15.61 9.84
CA ILE A 89 6.40 15.98 11.08
C ILE A 89 7.66 15.13 11.27
N LEU A 90 7.54 13.81 11.11
CA LEU A 90 8.65 12.87 11.30
C LEU A 90 9.78 13.14 10.31
N VAL A 91 9.46 13.30 9.02
CA VAL A 91 10.45 13.56 7.98
C VAL A 91 11.12 14.92 8.18
N SER A 92 10.36 15.97 8.49
CA SER A 92 10.93 17.29 8.76
C SER A 92 11.86 17.29 9.98
N LEU A 93 11.50 16.57 11.05
CA LEU A 93 12.33 16.44 12.24
C LEU A 93 13.63 15.70 11.94
N ILE A 94 13.54 14.56 11.26
CA ILE A 94 14.71 13.76 10.85
C ILE A 94 15.61 14.57 9.91
N ALA A 95 15.03 15.29 8.94
CA ALA A 95 15.79 16.13 8.01
C ALA A 95 16.56 17.24 8.75
N LYS A 96 15.92 17.91 9.71
CA LYS A 96 16.59 18.94 10.53
C LYS A 96 17.74 18.36 11.35
N LEU A 97 17.53 17.19 11.97
CA LEU A 97 18.57 16.48 12.73
C LEU A 97 19.72 16.04 11.80
N TYR A 98 19.39 15.49 10.63
CA TYR A 98 20.35 15.09 9.63
C TYR A 98 21.24 16.27 9.20
N LEU A 99 20.65 17.41 8.81
CA LEU A 99 21.41 18.58 8.39
C LEU A 99 22.32 19.12 9.49
N LYS A 100 21.89 19.07 10.75
CA LYS A 100 22.68 19.52 11.90
C LYS A 100 23.86 18.61 12.21
N TYR A 101 23.71 17.29 12.07
CA TYR A 101 24.70 16.31 12.51
C TYR A 101 25.36 15.51 11.38
N ARG A 102 25.17 15.88 10.11
CA ARG A 102 25.68 15.14 8.93
C ARG A 102 27.19 14.91 8.92
N SER A 103 27.95 15.75 9.62
CA SER A 103 29.41 15.65 9.73
C SER A 103 29.87 14.67 10.81
N MET A 104 28.97 14.15 11.65
CA MET A 104 29.31 13.15 12.65
C MET A 104 29.39 11.76 12.01
N ASP A 105 30.54 11.10 12.15
CA ASP A 105 30.78 9.75 11.64
C ASP A 105 29.77 8.72 12.17
N LEU A 106 29.33 8.89 13.42
CA LEU A 106 28.34 8.03 14.06
C LEU A 106 26.98 8.09 13.34
N LEU A 107 26.53 9.29 12.94
CA LEU A 107 25.28 9.43 12.17
C LEU A 107 25.41 8.78 10.79
N GLN A 108 26.55 8.94 10.12
CA GLN A 108 26.78 8.28 8.83
C GLN A 108 26.83 6.75 8.98
N GLY A 109 27.39 6.23 10.06
CA GLY A 109 27.37 4.81 10.40
C GLY A 109 25.94 4.27 10.55
N VAL A 110 25.10 4.96 11.32
CA VAL A 110 23.68 4.60 11.49
C VAL A 110 22.93 4.61 10.15
N LEU A 111 23.11 5.65 9.33
CA LEU A 111 22.45 5.74 8.01
C LEU A 111 22.92 4.64 7.04
N LYS A 112 24.21 4.26 7.10
CA LYS A 112 24.74 3.13 6.33
C LYS A 112 24.10 1.81 6.78
N GLY A 113 23.85 1.61 8.07
CA GLY A 113 23.11 0.45 8.60
C GLY A 113 21.62 0.47 8.29
N LEU A 114 21.02 1.66 8.20
CA LEU A 114 19.59 1.80 7.88
C LEU A 114 19.27 1.39 6.44
N ARG A 115 20.17 1.65 5.48
CA ARG A 115 19.96 1.27 4.06
C ARG A 115 19.64 -0.23 3.86
N PRO A 116 20.47 -1.18 4.31
CA PRO A 116 20.17 -2.60 4.17
C PRO A 116 18.93 -3.02 4.99
N ALA A 117 18.67 -2.38 6.13
CA ALA A 117 17.46 -2.63 6.91
C ALA A 117 16.18 -2.25 6.12
N VAL A 118 16.19 -1.10 5.45
CA VAL A 118 15.08 -0.67 4.58
C VAL A 118 14.92 -1.62 3.39
N VAL A 119 16.02 -2.05 2.76
CA VAL A 119 15.97 -3.05 1.68
C VAL A 119 15.36 -4.36 2.18
N ALA A 120 15.75 -4.83 3.37
CA ALA A 120 15.19 -6.05 3.97
C ALA A 120 13.68 -5.90 4.28
N LEU A 121 13.25 -4.74 4.79
CA LEU A 121 11.84 -4.44 5.05
C LEU A 121 11.00 -4.44 3.75
N ILE A 122 11.49 -3.79 2.69
CA ILE A 122 10.82 -3.78 1.39
C ILE A 122 10.78 -5.18 0.78
N ALA A 123 11.89 -5.92 0.89
CA ALA A 123 11.97 -7.31 0.43
C ALA A 123 10.98 -8.21 1.20
N SER A 124 10.88 -8.06 2.52
CA SER A 124 9.92 -8.80 3.36
C SER A 124 8.49 -8.54 2.91
N ALA A 125 8.10 -7.28 2.75
CA ALA A 125 6.76 -6.94 2.25
C ALA A 125 6.51 -7.51 0.84
N GLY A 126 7.53 -7.48 -0.03
CA GLY A 126 7.45 -8.09 -1.36
C GLY A 126 7.26 -9.61 -1.31
N VAL A 127 7.93 -10.29 -0.37
CA VAL A 127 7.77 -11.72 -0.11
C VAL A 127 6.37 -12.02 0.42
N ASP A 128 5.84 -11.24 1.37
CA ASP A 128 4.49 -11.44 1.90
C ASP A 128 3.42 -11.34 0.80
N ILE A 129 3.56 -10.35 -0.09
CA ILE A 129 2.68 -10.20 -1.26
C ILE A 129 2.85 -11.39 -2.22
N MET A 130 4.07 -11.85 -2.45
CA MET A 130 4.35 -13.00 -3.33
C MET A 130 3.75 -14.30 -2.78
N VAL A 131 3.94 -14.58 -1.50
CA VAL A 131 3.40 -15.75 -0.79
C VAL A 131 1.87 -15.75 -0.89
N SER A 132 1.25 -14.59 -0.64
CA SER A 132 -0.19 -14.40 -0.77
C SER A 132 -0.69 -14.61 -2.21
N ALA A 133 0.02 -14.07 -3.21
CA ALA A 133 -0.34 -14.19 -4.62
C ALA A 133 -0.19 -15.62 -5.17
N LEU A 134 0.84 -16.35 -4.72
CA LEU A 134 1.12 -17.74 -5.12
C LEU A 134 0.31 -18.76 -4.31
N ASN A 135 -0.43 -18.30 -3.29
CA ASN A 135 -1.17 -19.12 -2.32
C ASN A 135 -0.29 -20.12 -1.56
N ILE A 136 0.95 -19.70 -1.25
CA ILE A 136 1.91 -20.51 -0.49
C ILE A 136 1.50 -20.41 1.00
N GLY A 137 0.50 -21.18 1.42
CA GLY A 137 0.02 -21.16 2.81
C GLY A 137 -1.43 -21.57 3.04
N GLY A 138 -2.24 -21.75 2.00
CA GLY A 138 -3.57 -22.37 2.08
C GLY A 138 -3.55 -23.86 1.71
N GLU A 139 -4.69 -24.56 1.87
CA GLU A 139 -4.88 -25.99 1.52
C GLU A 139 -4.70 -26.32 0.02
N GLY A 140 -4.47 -25.33 -0.83
CA GLY A 140 -4.46 -25.46 -2.28
C GLY A 140 -3.05 -25.38 -2.89
N ARG A 141 -2.74 -26.35 -3.75
CA ARG A 141 -1.54 -26.43 -4.62
C ARG A 141 -1.03 -25.07 -5.07
N ILE A 142 0.30 -24.90 -5.05
CA ILE A 142 0.99 -23.73 -5.61
C ILE A 142 0.46 -23.48 -7.02
N LYS A 143 -0.03 -22.27 -7.28
CA LYS A 143 -0.48 -21.86 -8.61
C LYS A 143 0.75 -21.68 -9.51
N LEU A 144 1.22 -22.78 -10.11
CA LEU A 144 2.41 -22.79 -10.98
C LEU A 144 2.33 -21.71 -12.08
N GLN A 145 1.13 -21.47 -12.61
CA GLN A 145 0.83 -20.37 -13.54
C GLN A 145 1.30 -18.99 -13.04
N MET A 146 0.99 -18.63 -11.79
CA MET A 146 1.35 -17.33 -11.20
C MET A 146 2.86 -17.23 -10.98
N ALA A 147 3.50 -18.34 -10.61
CA ALA A 147 4.95 -18.41 -10.46
C ALA A 147 5.67 -18.22 -11.80
N VAL A 148 5.15 -18.81 -12.89
CA VAL A 148 5.70 -18.64 -14.25
C VAL A 148 5.54 -17.18 -14.72
N ILE A 149 4.36 -16.58 -14.56
CA ILE A 149 4.12 -15.17 -14.91
C ILE A 149 5.06 -14.26 -14.12
N PHE A 150 5.24 -14.49 -12.83
CA PHE A 150 6.17 -13.74 -11.99
C PHE A 150 7.61 -13.85 -12.49
N ALA A 151 8.09 -15.05 -12.83
CA ALA A 151 9.44 -15.27 -13.34
C ALA A 151 9.67 -14.55 -14.69
N ILE A 152 8.69 -14.59 -15.59
CA ILE A 152 8.73 -13.85 -16.87
C ILE A 152 8.81 -12.35 -16.62
N CYS A 153 7.96 -11.81 -15.74
CA CYS A 153 7.97 -10.39 -15.41
C CYS A 153 9.30 -9.95 -14.80
N LEU A 154 9.87 -10.75 -13.89
CA LEU A 154 11.17 -10.46 -13.27
C LEU A 154 12.31 -10.44 -14.29
N ALA A 155 12.30 -11.38 -15.26
CA ALA A 155 13.27 -11.42 -16.34
C ALA A 155 13.17 -10.20 -17.27
N LEU A 156 11.94 -9.79 -17.63
CA LEU A 156 11.69 -8.60 -18.46
C LEU A 156 12.14 -7.31 -17.76
N LEU A 157 11.87 -7.17 -16.46
CA LEU A 157 12.32 -6.03 -15.65
C LEU A 157 13.85 -5.97 -15.53
N ARG A 158 14.53 -7.12 -15.38
CA ARG A 158 16.00 -7.17 -15.42
C ARG A 158 16.57 -6.71 -16.76
N LYS A 159 15.84 -6.92 -17.86
CA LYS A 159 16.18 -6.43 -19.20
C LYS A 159 15.83 -4.95 -19.41
N LYS A 160 15.47 -4.22 -18.35
CA LYS A 160 15.11 -2.78 -18.35
C LYS A 160 13.90 -2.44 -19.21
N TRP A 161 12.97 -3.37 -19.37
CA TRP A 161 11.69 -3.08 -20.04
C TRP A 161 10.86 -2.08 -19.21
N ASN A 162 10.03 -1.30 -19.89
CA ASN A 162 9.15 -0.34 -19.22
C ASN A 162 8.19 -1.10 -18.28
N PRO A 163 8.15 -0.77 -16.97
CA PRO A 163 7.26 -1.43 -16.01
C PRO A 163 5.79 -1.44 -16.42
N ILE A 164 5.33 -0.37 -17.08
CA ILE A 164 3.95 -0.27 -17.57
C ILE A 164 3.66 -1.36 -18.60
N LEU A 165 4.58 -1.56 -19.56
CA LEU A 165 4.46 -2.62 -20.57
C LEU A 165 4.47 -4.01 -19.92
N VAL A 166 5.33 -4.23 -18.93
CA VAL A 166 5.40 -5.51 -18.21
C VAL A 166 4.10 -5.79 -17.46
N MET A 167 3.50 -4.77 -16.83
CA MET A 167 2.20 -4.91 -16.15
C MET A 167 1.07 -5.26 -17.12
N VAL A 168 1.01 -4.60 -18.28
CA VAL A 168 0.01 -4.90 -19.31
C VAL A 168 0.18 -6.33 -19.83
N LEU A 169 1.41 -6.75 -20.14
CA LEU A 169 1.71 -8.10 -20.58
C LEU A 169 1.32 -9.16 -19.54
N ALA A 170 1.56 -8.90 -18.26
CA ALA A 170 1.15 -9.79 -17.17
C ALA A 170 -0.38 -9.97 -17.14
N GLY A 171 -1.13 -8.88 -17.27
CA GLY A 171 -2.59 -8.92 -17.33
C GLY A 171 -3.10 -9.69 -18.56
N VAL A 172 -2.53 -9.43 -19.73
CA VAL A 172 -2.89 -10.13 -20.97
C VAL A 172 -2.59 -11.63 -20.88
N MET A 173 -1.42 -12.02 -20.36
CA MET A 173 -1.07 -13.44 -20.15
C MET A 173 -2.08 -14.14 -19.24
N GLN A 174 -2.53 -13.48 -18.17
CA GLN A 174 -3.51 -14.06 -17.24
C GLN A 174 -4.90 -14.23 -17.88
N VAL A 175 -5.34 -13.24 -18.67
CA VAL A 175 -6.63 -13.31 -19.38
C VAL A 175 -6.62 -14.42 -20.43
N ILE A 176 -5.55 -14.53 -21.22
CA ILE A 176 -5.40 -15.59 -22.22
C ILE A 176 -5.44 -16.97 -21.56
N TYR A 177 -4.71 -17.14 -20.46
CA TYR A 177 -4.74 -18.40 -19.71
C TYR A 177 -6.15 -18.73 -19.20
N GLY A 178 -6.88 -17.75 -18.66
CA GLY A 178 -8.26 -17.92 -18.22
C GLY A 178 -9.20 -18.37 -19.33
N TYR A 179 -9.06 -17.79 -20.53
CA TYR A 179 -9.84 -18.19 -21.71
C TYR A 179 -9.51 -19.61 -22.18
N ILE A 180 -8.23 -20.00 -22.16
CA ILE A 180 -7.81 -21.35 -22.55
C ILE A 180 -8.37 -22.40 -21.59
N MET A 181 -8.31 -22.17 -20.27
CA MET A 181 -8.90 -23.07 -19.27
C MET A 181 -10.42 -23.22 -19.48
N MET A 182 -11.12 -22.11 -19.70
CA MET A 182 -12.56 -22.12 -19.98
C MET A 182 -12.91 -22.92 -21.24
N LEU A 183 -12.11 -22.82 -22.30
CA LEU A 183 -12.27 -23.61 -23.54
C LEU A 183 -11.96 -25.10 -23.35
N MET A 184 -11.03 -25.43 -22.47
CA MET A 184 -10.67 -26.81 -22.13
C MET A 184 -11.64 -27.48 -21.15
N GLY A 185 -12.65 -26.75 -20.65
CA GLY A 185 -13.70 -27.28 -19.78
C GLY A 185 -13.22 -27.64 -18.37
N ILE A 186 -12.14 -27.02 -17.90
CA ILE A 186 -11.56 -27.19 -16.55
C ILE A 186 -11.66 -25.89 -15.77
#